data_AF-A0A4R2BSG1-F1
#
_entry.id   AF-A0A4R2BSG1-F1
#
_cell.length_a   1.000
_cell.length_b   1.000
_cell.length_c   1.000
_cell.angle_alpha   90.00
_cell.angle_beta   90.00
_cell.angle_gamma   90.00
#
_symmetry.space_group_name_H-M   'P 1'
#
loop_
_entity.id
_entity.type
_entity.pdbx_description
1 polymer ?
#
loop_
_entity_poly.entity_id
_entity_poly.type
_entity_poly.pdbx_seq_one_letter_code
_entity_poly.pdbx_strand_id
1 'polypeptide(L)'
;MERKEFLRVALGAGAGIAAARYIAMHDQASSDLRSALAGPIAHYRRMEHAVSSEHLAPAVEAHLSLARVTVDQSLRTSGGYSVLAEIAGMTAWLAIDRGEPAIARARYNEAIRRAEQADHPLLTAYMVASLGQFETDFGNPRIGLQHIARAEATLDRSAPDAARAWLSSVRAVTAGKLQDQKATLAALKLADTLTDHPKGEPVWPWVFPFDCGKLASVRAVALGRLGDIDGAQTAFAEADPHLTGPKPRALGLIAHARVLVAAGRLEEGCVAIQASLRTGQHLGSRRIVNEVEQFIEDIPSGSSEARSLTRALKGEV
;
A
#
# COMPACT_ATOMS: atom_id res chain seq x y z
N MET A 1 17.64 -28.64 -65.57
CA MET A 1 16.98 -28.43 -64.27
C MET A 1 17.68 -27.30 -63.55
N GLU A 2 16.94 -26.21 -63.30
CA GLU A 2 17.46 -24.88 -63.00
C GLU A 2 17.95 -24.70 -61.55
N ARG A 3 19.06 -23.96 -61.40
CA ARG A 3 19.59 -23.41 -60.13
C ARG A 3 18.60 -22.46 -59.40
N LYS A 4 17.47 -22.12 -60.04
CA LYS A 4 16.41 -21.24 -59.53
C LYS A 4 15.29 -21.96 -58.77
N GLU A 5 15.09 -23.26 -58.97
CA GLU A 5 14.08 -24.03 -58.21
C GLU A 5 14.59 -24.49 -56.83
N PHE A 6 15.90 -24.72 -56.68
CA PHE A 6 16.48 -25.14 -55.40
C PHE A 6 16.50 -24.01 -54.33
N LEU A 7 16.51 -22.74 -54.77
CA LEU A 7 16.46 -21.58 -53.87
C LEU A 7 15.04 -21.21 -53.42
N ARG A 8 13.98 -21.74 -54.06
CA ARG A 8 12.58 -21.46 -53.66
C ARG A 8 12.02 -22.46 -52.65
N VAL A 9 12.62 -23.64 -52.50
CA VAL A 9 12.13 -24.68 -51.57
C VAL A 9 12.85 -24.64 -50.21
N ALA A 10 14.05 -24.08 -50.11
CA ALA A 10 14.81 -23.98 -48.85
C ALA A 10 14.39 -22.80 -47.94
N LEU A 11 13.69 -21.80 -48.46
CA LEU A 11 13.32 -20.59 -47.72
C LEU A 11 11.95 -20.67 -47.00
N GLY A 12 11.12 -21.69 -47.29
CA GLY A 12 9.77 -21.79 -46.73
C GLY A 12 9.69 -22.47 -45.36
N ALA A 13 10.45 -23.54 -45.13
CA ALA A 13 10.36 -24.34 -43.89
C ALA A 13 11.42 -23.97 -42.84
N GLY A 14 12.64 -23.61 -43.24
CA GLY A 14 13.74 -23.27 -42.33
C GLY A 14 13.65 -21.86 -41.72
N ALA A 15 13.19 -20.88 -42.51
CA ALA A 15 13.02 -19.51 -42.04
C ALA A 15 11.89 -19.38 -41.00
N GLY A 16 10.79 -20.14 -41.16
CA GLY A 16 9.70 -20.18 -40.18
C GLY A 16 10.13 -20.78 -38.83
N ILE A 17 10.94 -21.85 -38.85
CA ILE A 17 11.48 -22.47 -37.63
C ILE A 17 12.52 -21.56 -36.96
N ALA A 18 13.40 -20.91 -37.74
CA ALA A 18 14.38 -19.96 -37.20
C ALA A 18 13.72 -18.70 -36.63
N ALA A 19 12.71 -18.14 -37.31
CA ALA A 19 11.94 -17.00 -36.81
C ALA A 19 11.13 -17.38 -35.56
N ALA A 20 10.47 -18.54 -35.53
CA ALA A 20 9.74 -19.01 -34.35
C ALA A 20 10.68 -19.23 -33.16
N ARG A 21 11.86 -19.80 -33.37
CA ARG A 21 12.89 -19.94 -32.32
C ARG A 21 13.43 -18.60 -31.84
N TYR A 22 13.68 -17.66 -32.75
CA TYR A 22 14.12 -16.31 -32.39
C TYR A 22 13.07 -15.57 -31.56
N ILE A 23 11.80 -15.63 -31.96
CA ILE A 23 10.66 -15.07 -31.22
C ILE A 23 10.56 -15.72 -29.84
N ALA A 24 10.60 -17.06 -29.76
CA ALA A 24 10.53 -17.77 -28.48
C ALA A 24 11.70 -17.43 -27.55
N MET A 25 12.93 -17.33 -28.08
CA MET A 25 14.09 -16.92 -27.30
C MET A 25 13.98 -15.47 -26.80
N HIS A 26 13.46 -14.57 -27.64
CA HIS A 26 13.24 -13.17 -27.27
C HIS A 26 12.14 -13.02 -26.21
N ASP A 27 11.07 -13.81 -26.32
CA ASP A 27 9.98 -13.84 -25.34
C ASP A 27 10.45 -14.43 -24.00
N GLN A 28 11.24 -15.50 -24.03
CA GLN A 28 11.88 -16.05 -22.84
C GLN A 28 12.81 -15.04 -22.17
N ALA A 29 13.71 -14.40 -22.93
CA ALA A 29 14.62 -13.38 -22.40
C ALA A 29 13.86 -12.18 -21.80
N SER A 30 12.75 -11.77 -22.45
CA SER A 30 11.88 -10.71 -21.94
C SER A 30 11.17 -11.12 -20.65
N SER A 31 10.71 -12.37 -20.56
CA SER A 31 10.11 -12.93 -19.36
C SER A 31 11.10 -13.03 -18.20
N ASP A 32 12.32 -13.50 -18.47
CA ASP A 32 13.39 -13.60 -17.48
C ASP A 32 13.79 -12.21 -16.95
N LEU A 33 13.95 -11.24 -17.84
CA LEU A 33 14.26 -9.85 -17.48
C LEU A 33 13.14 -9.22 -16.66
N ARG A 34 11.87 -9.44 -17.04
CA ARG A 34 10.71 -9.00 -16.25
C ARG A 34 10.71 -9.63 -14.86
N SER A 35 10.98 -10.92 -14.76
CA SER A 35 11.05 -11.64 -13.48
C SER A 35 12.16 -11.08 -12.58
N ALA A 36 13.33 -10.79 -13.16
CA ALA A 36 14.45 -10.19 -12.45
C ALA A 36 14.12 -8.79 -11.90
N LEU A 37 13.38 -7.97 -12.65
CA LEU A 37 12.89 -6.67 -12.17
C LEU A 37 11.76 -6.80 -11.13
N ALA A 38 10.88 -7.78 -11.26
CA ALA A 38 9.75 -7.96 -10.36
C ALA A 38 10.18 -8.50 -8.98
N GLY A 39 11.14 -9.42 -8.96
CA GLY A 39 11.54 -10.19 -7.78
C GLY A 39 11.83 -9.36 -6.52
N PRO A 40 12.66 -8.30 -6.57
CA PRO A 40 13.04 -7.52 -5.39
C PRO A 40 11.87 -6.86 -4.65
N ILE A 41 10.77 -6.51 -5.35
CA ILE A 41 9.65 -5.80 -4.71
C ILE A 41 9.00 -6.59 -3.58
N ALA A 42 8.87 -7.91 -3.73
CA ALA A 42 8.31 -8.75 -2.67
C ALA A 42 9.19 -8.75 -1.41
N HIS A 43 10.51 -8.59 -1.56
CA HIS A 43 11.44 -8.49 -0.44
C HIS A 43 11.37 -7.12 0.23
N TYR A 44 11.30 -6.04 -0.56
CA TYR A 44 11.14 -4.69 0.00
C TYR A 44 9.84 -4.54 0.80
N ARG A 45 8.73 -5.13 0.34
CA ARG A 45 7.44 -5.21 1.05
C ARG A 45 7.39 -6.13 2.27
N ARG A 46 8.47 -6.85 2.57
CA ARG A 46 8.62 -7.55 3.87
C ARG A 46 9.53 -6.76 4.79
N MET A 47 10.55 -6.13 4.20
CA MET A 47 11.54 -5.34 4.93
C MET A 47 10.95 -4.03 5.46
N GLU A 48 10.07 -3.35 4.75
CA GLU A 48 9.53 -2.04 5.15
C GLU A 48 8.87 -2.04 6.53
N HIS A 49 8.30 -3.17 6.94
CA HIS A 49 7.70 -3.32 8.27
C HIS A 49 8.72 -3.26 9.41
N ALA A 50 9.98 -3.65 9.18
CA ALA A 50 11.00 -3.84 10.22
C ALA A 50 12.33 -3.09 9.97
N VAL A 51 12.55 -2.59 8.76
CA VAL A 51 13.74 -1.86 8.34
C VAL A 51 13.41 -0.38 8.22
N SER A 52 14.36 0.47 8.61
CA SER A 52 14.23 1.91 8.43
C SER A 52 14.02 2.29 6.97
N SER A 53 13.05 3.17 6.73
CA SER A 53 12.77 3.69 5.39
C SER A 53 13.87 4.61 4.87
N GLU A 54 14.72 5.14 5.76
CA GLU A 54 15.91 5.89 5.36
C GLU A 54 16.93 5.02 4.61
N HIS A 55 17.04 3.75 5.01
CA HIS A 55 17.93 2.78 4.34
C HIS A 55 17.26 2.08 3.15
N LEU A 56 15.96 1.80 3.25
CA LEU A 56 15.24 1.08 2.21
C LEU A 56 14.94 1.95 0.99
N ALA A 57 14.59 3.23 1.18
CA ALA A 57 14.18 4.10 0.08
C ALA A 57 15.25 4.28 -1.02
N PRO A 58 16.54 4.55 -0.71
CA PRO A 58 17.57 4.69 -1.75
C PRO A 58 17.70 3.44 -2.64
N ALA A 59 17.55 2.23 -2.06
CA ALA A 59 17.61 0.99 -2.81
C ALA A 59 16.42 0.85 -3.78
N VAL A 60 15.20 1.17 -3.32
CA VAL A 60 14.01 1.11 -4.17
C VAL A 60 14.03 2.20 -5.25
N GLU A 61 14.55 3.39 -4.95
CA GLU A 61 14.68 4.48 -5.93
C GLU A 61 15.71 4.16 -7.03
N ALA A 62 16.85 3.57 -6.67
CA ALA A 62 17.82 3.07 -7.62
C ALA A 62 17.21 1.97 -8.50
N HIS A 63 16.46 1.05 -7.88
CA HIS A 63 15.74 0.01 -8.61
C HIS A 63 14.69 0.59 -9.56
N LEU A 64 13.92 1.60 -9.15
CA LEU A 64 12.97 2.30 -10.01
C LEU A 64 13.66 2.94 -11.22
N SER A 65 14.82 3.57 -10.99
CA SER A 65 15.59 4.23 -12.06
C SER A 65 16.10 3.21 -13.08
N LEU A 66 16.61 2.07 -12.62
CA LEU A 66 17.00 0.96 -13.50
C LEU A 66 15.79 0.39 -14.25
N ALA A 67 14.69 0.10 -13.55
CA ALA A 67 13.49 -0.47 -14.14
C ALA A 67 12.89 0.44 -15.21
N ARG A 68 12.90 1.76 -15.03
CA ARG A 68 12.46 2.71 -16.07
C ARG A 68 13.22 2.54 -17.37
N VAL A 69 14.55 2.58 -17.30
CA VAL A 69 15.41 2.47 -18.49
C VAL A 69 15.17 1.11 -19.16
N THR A 70 15.16 0.03 -18.39
CA THR A 70 14.98 -1.32 -18.91
C THR A 70 13.59 -1.52 -19.53
N VAL A 71 12.52 -1.01 -18.91
CA VAL A 71 11.15 -1.12 -19.43
C VAL A 71 10.98 -0.28 -20.69
N ASP A 72 11.46 0.96 -20.68
CA ASP A 72 11.28 1.85 -21.82
C ASP A 72 12.11 1.42 -23.05
N GLN A 73 13.25 0.71 -22.85
CA GLN A 73 14.12 0.23 -23.93
C GLN A 73 13.81 -1.20 -24.38
N SER A 74 13.53 -2.11 -23.45
CA SER A 74 13.57 -3.55 -23.71
C SER A 74 12.29 -4.30 -23.30
N LEU A 75 11.41 -3.71 -22.50
CA LEU A 75 10.17 -4.35 -22.02
C LEU A 75 8.95 -3.42 -22.12
N ARG A 76 8.72 -2.80 -23.29
CA ARG A 76 7.53 -1.98 -23.56
C ARG A 76 6.27 -2.84 -23.75
N THR A 77 6.01 -3.71 -22.79
CA THR A 77 4.92 -4.68 -22.76
C THR A 77 4.04 -4.40 -21.55
N SER A 78 2.81 -4.92 -21.55
CA SER A 78 1.92 -4.84 -20.39
C SER A 78 2.61 -5.34 -19.10
N GLY A 79 3.31 -6.47 -19.17
CA GLY A 79 4.07 -7.01 -18.03
C GLY A 79 5.21 -6.11 -17.55
N GLY A 80 5.93 -5.44 -18.45
CA GLY A 80 6.98 -4.49 -18.06
C GLY A 80 6.41 -3.24 -17.38
N TYR A 81 5.30 -2.71 -17.90
CA TYR A 81 4.62 -1.57 -17.28
C TYR A 81 3.99 -1.90 -15.92
N SER A 82 3.47 -3.11 -15.73
CA SER A 82 3.01 -3.57 -14.41
C SER A 82 4.14 -3.48 -13.38
N VAL A 83 5.28 -4.14 -13.65
CA VAL A 83 6.44 -4.14 -12.75
C VAL A 83 6.89 -2.72 -12.42
N LEU A 84 6.94 -1.84 -13.44
CA LEU A 84 7.30 -0.45 -13.22
C LEU A 84 6.30 0.29 -12.32
N ALA A 85 5.01 0.00 -12.48
CA ALA A 85 3.95 0.59 -11.66
C ALA A 85 4.12 0.24 -10.19
N GLU A 86 4.46 -1.00 -9.83
CA GLU A 86 4.55 -1.35 -8.40
C GLU A 86 5.89 -1.04 -7.77
N ILE A 87 6.98 -0.96 -8.55
CA ILE A 87 8.21 -0.32 -8.05
C ILE A 87 7.94 1.17 -7.76
N ALA A 88 7.23 1.87 -8.64
CA ALA A 88 6.83 3.27 -8.40
C ALA A 88 5.91 3.39 -7.17
N GLY A 89 4.93 2.50 -7.04
CA GLY A 89 4.02 2.44 -5.88
C GLY A 89 4.75 2.16 -4.56
N MET A 90 5.74 1.25 -4.57
CA MET A 90 6.58 0.98 -3.40
C MET A 90 7.42 2.21 -3.02
N THR A 91 7.96 2.92 -4.02
CA THR A 91 8.69 4.18 -3.80
C THR A 91 7.77 5.24 -3.17
N ALA A 92 6.51 5.33 -3.63
CA ALA A 92 5.52 6.22 -3.05
C ALA A 92 5.25 5.88 -1.58
N TRP A 93 5.07 4.60 -1.26
CA TRP A 93 4.85 4.13 0.11
C TRP A 93 6.00 4.49 1.05
N LEU A 94 7.25 4.34 0.62
CA LEU A 94 8.41 4.71 1.41
C LEU A 94 8.54 6.23 1.60
N ALA A 95 8.16 7.02 0.59
CA ALA A 95 8.10 8.47 0.71
C ALA A 95 7.05 8.93 1.75
N ILE A 96 5.91 8.22 1.87
CA ILE A 96 4.95 8.46 2.97
C ILE A 96 5.63 8.24 4.31
N ASP A 97 6.29 7.10 4.50
CA ASP A 97 6.93 6.77 5.79
C ASP A 97 8.04 7.76 6.17
N ARG A 98 8.70 8.35 5.16
CA ARG A 98 9.70 9.41 5.30
C ARG A 98 9.11 10.82 5.49
N GLY A 99 7.80 10.98 5.37
CA GLY A 99 7.14 12.29 5.51
C GLY A 99 7.35 13.22 4.31
N GLU A 100 7.44 12.66 3.10
CA GLU A 100 7.73 13.37 1.85
C GLU A 100 6.48 13.39 0.93
N PRO A 101 5.41 14.15 1.26
CA PRO A 101 4.11 14.05 0.59
C PRO A 101 4.16 14.42 -0.90
N ALA A 102 5.02 15.37 -1.28
CA ALA A 102 5.19 15.75 -2.69
C ALA A 102 5.78 14.60 -3.52
N ILE A 103 6.77 13.88 -2.97
CA ILE A 103 7.39 12.73 -3.62
C ILE A 103 6.39 11.57 -3.69
N ALA A 104 5.68 11.28 -2.59
CA ALA A 104 4.65 10.25 -2.54
C ALA A 104 3.58 10.46 -3.63
N ARG A 105 3.02 11.67 -3.73
CA ARG A 105 2.02 12.00 -4.76
C ARG A 105 2.57 11.87 -6.18
N ALA A 106 3.79 12.34 -6.43
CA ALA A 106 4.43 12.22 -7.74
C ALA A 106 4.64 10.74 -8.14
N ARG A 107 5.07 9.90 -7.20
CA ARG A 107 5.33 8.48 -7.42
C ARG A 107 4.05 7.66 -7.58
N TYR A 108 2.98 7.96 -6.83
CA TYR A 108 1.69 7.34 -7.08
C TYR A 108 1.12 7.72 -8.44
N ASN A 109 1.21 9.00 -8.84
CA ASN A 109 0.78 9.42 -10.17
C ASN A 109 1.54 8.69 -11.27
N GLU A 110 2.83 8.44 -11.08
CA GLU A 110 3.61 7.60 -11.99
C GLU A 110 3.12 6.14 -11.99
N ALA A 111 2.95 5.53 -10.81
CA ALA A 111 2.44 4.18 -10.68
C ALA A 111 1.09 3.98 -11.39
N ILE A 112 0.16 4.92 -11.23
CA ILE A 112 -1.15 4.92 -11.90
C ILE A 112 -0.99 4.95 -13.42
N ARG A 113 -0.18 5.88 -13.95
CA ARG A 113 0.06 5.96 -15.41
C ARG A 113 0.65 4.67 -15.97
N ARG A 114 1.58 4.04 -15.24
CA ARG A 114 2.20 2.78 -15.68
C ARG A 114 1.22 1.60 -15.58
N ALA A 115 0.38 1.56 -14.56
CA ALA A 115 -0.68 0.55 -14.44
C ALA A 115 -1.74 0.68 -15.56
N GLU A 116 -2.08 1.90 -15.96
CA GLU A 116 -2.95 2.17 -17.11
C GLU A 116 -2.30 1.72 -18.42
N GLN A 117 -1.00 1.97 -18.62
CA GLN A 117 -0.23 1.47 -19.78
C GLN A 117 -0.15 -0.06 -19.81
N ALA A 118 -0.22 -0.71 -18.64
CA ALA A 118 -0.26 -2.15 -18.53
C ALA A 118 -1.61 -2.76 -18.91
N ASP A 119 -2.66 -1.94 -19.10
CA ASP A 119 -4.05 -2.39 -19.28
C ASP A 119 -4.47 -3.38 -18.18
N HIS A 120 -4.11 -3.07 -16.93
CA HIS A 120 -4.35 -3.93 -15.78
C HIS A 120 -5.32 -3.24 -14.80
N PRO A 121 -6.65 -3.50 -14.88
CA PRO A 121 -7.66 -2.80 -14.09
C PRO A 121 -7.47 -2.95 -12.58
N LEU A 122 -7.19 -4.16 -12.10
CA LEU A 122 -6.92 -4.43 -10.68
C LEU A 122 -5.72 -3.63 -10.15
N LEU A 123 -4.60 -3.64 -10.88
CA LEU A 123 -3.40 -2.88 -10.49
C LEU A 123 -3.66 -1.38 -10.50
N THR A 124 -4.38 -0.88 -11.50
CA THR A 124 -4.78 0.52 -11.60
C THR A 124 -5.65 0.92 -10.41
N ALA A 125 -6.68 0.13 -10.09
CA ALA A 125 -7.54 0.35 -8.94
C ALA A 125 -6.74 0.37 -7.63
N TYR A 126 -5.80 -0.55 -7.45
CA TYR A 126 -4.94 -0.58 -6.28
C TYR A 126 -4.09 0.69 -6.13
N MET A 127 -3.43 1.15 -7.20
CA MET A 127 -2.60 2.36 -7.13
C MET A 127 -3.42 3.62 -6.90
N VAL A 128 -4.59 3.72 -7.54
CA VAL A 128 -5.53 4.84 -7.35
C VAL A 128 -6.07 4.87 -5.92
N ALA A 129 -6.52 3.73 -5.38
CA ALA A 129 -7.02 3.66 -4.01
C ALA A 129 -5.91 3.88 -2.97
N SER A 130 -4.68 3.44 -3.23
CA SER A 130 -3.52 3.71 -2.37
C SER A 130 -3.22 5.22 -2.31
N LEU A 131 -3.31 5.93 -3.45
CA LEU A 131 -3.26 7.39 -3.47
C LEU A 131 -4.42 8.01 -2.68
N GLY A 132 -5.62 7.46 -2.82
CA GLY A 132 -6.80 7.91 -2.05
C GLY A 132 -6.64 7.75 -0.54
N GLN A 133 -6.06 6.64 -0.10
CA GLN A 133 -5.70 6.40 1.30
C GLN A 133 -4.66 7.43 1.77
N PHE A 134 -3.61 7.66 0.99
CA PHE A 134 -2.61 8.67 1.28
C PHE A 134 -3.22 10.06 1.46
N GLU A 135 -4.04 10.52 0.52
CA GLU A 135 -4.70 11.84 0.64
C GLU A 135 -5.59 11.92 1.88
N THR A 136 -6.27 10.83 2.24
CA THR A 136 -7.08 10.76 3.46
C THR A 136 -6.24 10.92 4.73
N ASP A 137 -5.12 10.21 4.81
CA ASP A 137 -4.22 10.24 5.96
C ASP A 137 -3.49 11.60 6.06
N PHE A 138 -3.23 12.28 4.93
CA PHE A 138 -2.61 13.60 4.85
C PHE A 138 -3.62 14.77 4.87
N GLY A 139 -4.81 14.56 5.43
CA GLY A 139 -5.76 15.65 5.71
C GLY A 139 -6.66 16.07 4.55
N ASN A 140 -6.66 15.35 3.43
CA ASN A 140 -7.50 15.61 2.26
C ASN A 140 -8.55 14.50 2.02
N PRO A 141 -9.38 14.11 3.00
CA PRO A 141 -10.26 12.95 2.87
C PRO A 141 -11.32 13.07 1.76
N ARG A 142 -11.71 14.29 1.36
CA ARG A 142 -12.61 14.50 0.21
C ARG A 142 -11.94 14.14 -1.12
N ILE A 143 -10.67 14.51 -1.29
CA ILE A 143 -9.87 14.12 -2.46
C ILE A 143 -9.62 12.61 -2.42
N GLY A 144 -9.30 12.08 -1.23
CA GLY A 144 -9.17 10.65 -1.00
C GLY A 144 -10.40 9.86 -1.45
N LEU A 145 -11.59 10.30 -1.07
CA LEU A 145 -12.85 9.67 -1.46
C LEU A 145 -13.08 9.70 -2.98
N GLN A 146 -12.69 10.77 -3.68
CA GLN A 146 -12.78 10.84 -5.14
C GLN A 146 -11.88 9.78 -5.81
N HIS A 147 -10.65 9.61 -5.33
CA HIS A 147 -9.77 8.56 -5.82
C HIS A 147 -10.33 7.16 -5.52
N ILE A 148 -10.85 6.92 -4.32
CA ILE A 148 -11.45 5.62 -3.95
C ILE A 148 -12.65 5.29 -4.84
N ALA A 149 -13.53 6.27 -5.09
CA ALA A 149 -14.66 6.09 -6.01
C ALA A 149 -14.20 5.77 -7.44
N ARG A 150 -13.12 6.41 -7.92
CA ARG A 150 -12.50 6.08 -9.20
C ARG A 150 -11.96 4.64 -9.21
N ALA A 151 -11.25 4.22 -8.16
CA ALA A 151 -10.71 2.87 -8.06
C ALA A 151 -11.81 1.80 -8.09
N GLU A 152 -12.95 2.04 -7.44
CA GLU A 152 -14.10 1.14 -7.49
C GLU A 152 -14.71 1.04 -8.89
N ALA A 153 -14.80 2.15 -9.62
CA ALA A 153 -15.30 2.16 -10.98
C ALA A 153 -14.34 1.44 -11.95
N THR A 154 -13.03 1.43 -11.67
CA THR A 154 -12.03 0.68 -12.44
C THR A 154 -12.08 -0.83 -12.19
N LEU A 155 -12.52 -1.26 -11.02
CA LEU A 155 -12.46 -2.66 -10.61
C LEU A 155 -13.54 -3.51 -11.31
N ASP A 156 -13.12 -4.36 -12.25
CA ASP A 156 -14.02 -5.24 -12.99
C ASP A 156 -14.53 -6.44 -12.15
N ARG A 157 -15.45 -7.24 -12.71
CA ARG A 157 -16.08 -8.39 -12.03
C ARG A 157 -15.13 -9.55 -11.71
N SER A 158 -13.99 -9.64 -12.40
CA SER A 158 -12.98 -10.69 -12.21
C SER A 158 -12.07 -10.45 -11.00
N ALA A 159 -12.10 -9.24 -10.43
CA ALA A 159 -11.29 -8.90 -9.28
C ALA A 159 -11.59 -9.84 -8.07
N PRO A 160 -10.55 -10.41 -7.43
CA PRO A 160 -10.70 -11.26 -6.25
C PRO A 160 -11.37 -10.54 -5.08
N ASP A 161 -12.08 -11.29 -4.24
CA ASP A 161 -12.79 -10.73 -3.09
C ASP A 161 -11.85 -10.03 -2.10
N ALA A 162 -10.62 -10.53 -1.94
CA ALA A 162 -9.61 -9.88 -1.09
C ALA A 162 -9.29 -8.43 -1.53
N ALA A 163 -9.24 -8.17 -2.85
CA ALA A 163 -9.00 -6.83 -3.38
C ALA A 163 -10.21 -5.91 -3.14
N ARG A 164 -11.43 -6.46 -3.28
CA ARG A 164 -12.67 -5.73 -2.97
C ARG A 164 -12.79 -5.42 -1.48
N ALA A 165 -12.44 -6.38 -0.62
CA ALA A 165 -12.45 -6.22 0.83
C ALA A 165 -11.48 -5.13 1.28
N TRP A 166 -10.26 -5.15 0.74
CA TRP A 166 -9.26 -4.10 0.98
C TRP A 166 -9.76 -2.73 0.50
N LEU A 167 -10.30 -2.63 -0.71
CA LEU A 167 -10.80 -1.35 -1.24
C LEU A 167 -11.97 -0.80 -0.40
N SER A 168 -12.91 -1.68 -0.01
CA SER A 168 -14.01 -1.32 0.89
C SER A 168 -13.51 -0.87 2.26
N SER A 169 -12.43 -1.48 2.76
CA SER A 169 -11.78 -1.08 4.01
C SER A 169 -11.17 0.32 3.94
N VAL A 170 -10.52 0.66 2.83
CA VAL A 170 -10.00 2.02 2.57
C VAL A 170 -11.16 3.04 2.51
N ARG A 171 -12.28 2.67 1.88
CA ARG A 171 -13.51 3.49 1.91
C ARG A 171 -14.02 3.69 3.34
N ALA A 172 -14.12 2.64 4.15
CA ALA A 172 -14.65 2.73 5.51
C ALA A 172 -13.87 3.73 6.36
N VAL A 173 -12.54 3.65 6.32
CA VAL A 173 -11.61 4.53 7.03
C VAL A 173 -11.76 5.99 6.55
N THR A 174 -11.90 6.20 5.24
CA THR A 174 -12.08 7.53 4.64
C THR A 174 -13.43 8.14 4.98
N ALA A 175 -14.52 7.38 4.86
CA ALA A 175 -15.86 7.79 5.27
C ALA A 175 -15.91 8.12 6.77
N GLY A 176 -15.19 7.35 7.60
CA GLY A 176 -15.10 7.61 9.03
C GLY A 176 -14.42 8.95 9.32
N LYS A 177 -13.36 9.29 8.57
CA LYS A 177 -12.71 10.61 8.68
C LYS A 177 -13.64 11.75 8.28
N LEU A 178 -14.57 11.50 7.36
CA LEU A 178 -15.61 12.45 6.94
C LEU A 178 -16.85 12.44 7.84
N GLN A 179 -16.88 11.63 8.90
CA GLN A 179 -18.03 11.45 9.80
C GLN A 179 -19.29 10.91 9.09
N ASP A 180 -19.13 10.19 7.97
CA ASP A 180 -20.25 9.53 7.29
C ASP A 180 -20.47 8.13 7.87
N GLN A 181 -21.22 8.07 8.97
CA GLN A 181 -21.51 6.83 9.69
C GLN A 181 -22.13 5.77 8.79
N LYS A 182 -23.07 6.15 7.92
CA LYS A 182 -23.76 5.20 7.03
C LYS A 182 -22.79 4.57 6.05
N ALA A 183 -21.96 5.38 5.39
CA ALA A 183 -20.98 4.88 4.43
C ALA A 183 -19.90 4.04 5.11
N THR A 184 -19.44 4.42 6.30
CA THR A 184 -18.46 3.65 7.08
C THR A 184 -18.99 2.26 7.43
N LEU A 185 -20.16 2.17 8.04
CA LEU A 185 -20.73 0.89 8.47
C LEU A 185 -21.08 -0.01 7.28
N ALA A 186 -21.58 0.56 6.18
CA ALA A 186 -21.84 -0.20 4.97
C ALA A 186 -20.55 -0.78 4.36
N ALA A 187 -19.47 0.01 4.33
CA ALA A 187 -18.19 -0.41 3.79
C ALA A 187 -17.48 -1.46 4.68
N LEU A 188 -17.58 -1.33 6.01
CA LEU A 188 -17.09 -2.36 6.95
C LEU A 188 -17.85 -3.68 6.77
N LYS A 189 -19.18 -3.63 6.72
CA LYS A 189 -20.00 -4.82 6.50
C LYS A 189 -19.68 -5.54 5.19
N LEU A 190 -19.45 -4.78 4.12
CA LEU A 190 -19.04 -5.35 2.84
C LEU A 190 -17.66 -6.01 2.95
N ALA A 191 -16.69 -5.36 3.60
CA ALA A 191 -15.37 -5.93 3.82
C ALA A 191 -15.44 -7.24 4.62
N ASP A 192 -16.23 -7.27 5.71
CA ASP A 192 -16.45 -8.46 6.54
C ASP A 192 -16.99 -9.63 5.70
N THR A 193 -18.05 -9.37 4.93
CA THR A 193 -18.69 -10.37 4.07
C THR A 193 -17.70 -10.98 3.06
N LEU A 194 -16.79 -10.17 2.53
CA LEU A 194 -15.81 -10.59 1.53
C LEU A 194 -14.63 -11.35 2.14
N THR A 195 -14.29 -11.11 3.42
CA THR A 195 -13.21 -11.82 4.11
C THR A 195 -13.63 -13.16 4.70
N ASP A 196 -14.91 -13.35 5.04
CA ASP A 196 -15.38 -14.59 5.68
C ASP A 196 -15.33 -15.80 4.72
N HIS A 197 -15.62 -15.58 3.44
CA HIS A 197 -15.67 -16.63 2.41
C HIS A 197 -15.10 -16.12 1.07
N PRO A 198 -13.78 -15.87 0.99
CA PRO A 198 -13.18 -15.22 -0.16
C PRO A 198 -13.29 -16.09 -1.42
N LYS A 199 -13.79 -15.51 -2.51
CA LYS A 199 -13.77 -16.11 -3.85
C LYS A 199 -12.69 -15.49 -4.73
N GLY A 200 -12.16 -16.33 -5.61
CA GLY A 200 -11.02 -16.00 -6.47
C GLY A 200 -9.72 -16.12 -5.69
N GLU A 201 -8.77 -16.91 -6.21
CA GLU A 201 -7.42 -16.87 -5.68
C GLU A 201 -6.82 -15.50 -6.02
N PRO A 202 -6.05 -14.87 -5.10
CA PRO A 202 -5.24 -13.74 -5.46
C PRO A 202 -4.20 -14.20 -6.49
N VAL A 203 -4.51 -14.06 -7.78
CA VAL A 203 -3.53 -14.31 -8.84
C VAL A 203 -2.49 -13.20 -8.72
N TRP A 204 -1.31 -13.61 -8.28
CA TRP A 204 -0.14 -12.76 -8.08
C TRP A 204 0.17 -11.93 -9.34
N PRO A 205 0.81 -10.75 -9.18
CA PRO A 205 1.52 -10.27 -7.98
C PRO A 205 0.72 -9.11 -7.34
N TRP A 206 0.61 -8.95 -6.02
CA TRP A 206 1.35 -7.98 -5.18
C TRP A 206 0.74 -8.04 -3.76
N VAL A 207 1.03 -9.11 -3.01
CA VAL A 207 0.76 -9.30 -1.56
C VAL A 207 -0.56 -8.68 -1.04
N PHE A 208 -1.69 -9.35 -1.31
CA PHE A 208 -2.93 -9.17 -0.54
C PHE A 208 -3.34 -10.45 0.21
N PRO A 209 -2.61 -10.89 1.24
CA PRO A 209 -3.32 -11.48 2.35
C PRO A 209 -4.06 -10.31 3.01
N PHE A 210 -5.28 -10.01 2.56
CA PHE A 210 -6.21 -9.15 3.30
C PHE A 210 -7.11 -10.10 4.08
N ASP A 211 -6.72 -10.35 5.32
CA ASP A 211 -7.35 -11.31 6.22
C ASP A 211 -8.20 -10.60 7.27
N CYS A 212 -8.84 -11.41 8.13
CA CYS A 212 -9.64 -10.91 9.24
C CYS A 212 -8.83 -10.04 10.22
N GLY A 213 -7.55 -10.33 10.45
CA GLY A 213 -6.69 -9.53 11.34
C GLY A 213 -6.43 -8.12 10.81
N LYS A 214 -6.17 -7.98 9.50
CA LYS A 214 -6.05 -6.67 8.85
C LYS A 214 -7.38 -5.92 8.84
N LEU A 215 -8.48 -6.64 8.61
CA LEU A 215 -9.81 -6.04 8.67
C LEU A 215 -10.15 -5.53 10.07
N ALA A 216 -9.84 -6.28 11.13
CA ALA A 216 -10.02 -5.83 12.51
C ALA A 216 -9.25 -4.53 12.79
N SER A 217 -8.02 -4.41 12.28
CA SER A 217 -7.23 -3.17 12.40
C SER A 217 -7.93 -1.97 11.73
N VAL A 218 -8.44 -2.18 10.52
CA VAL A 218 -9.20 -1.15 9.78
C VAL A 218 -10.48 -0.79 10.53
N ARG A 219 -11.21 -1.79 11.05
CA ARG A 219 -12.44 -1.60 11.81
C ARG A 219 -12.20 -0.75 13.04
N ALA A 220 -11.12 -1.01 13.80
CA ALA A 220 -10.72 -0.21 14.95
C ALA A 220 -10.51 1.27 14.58
N VAL A 221 -9.78 1.54 13.49
CA VAL A 221 -9.55 2.92 13.02
C VAL A 221 -10.87 3.58 12.57
N ALA A 222 -11.68 2.88 11.78
CA ALA A 222 -12.89 3.44 11.20
C ALA A 222 -13.94 3.76 12.27
N LEU A 223 -14.16 2.85 13.24
CA LEU A 223 -15.08 3.06 14.37
C LEU A 223 -14.56 4.13 15.32
N GLY A 224 -13.25 4.15 15.60
CA GLY A 224 -12.64 5.19 16.42
C GLY A 224 -12.80 6.58 15.80
N ARG A 225 -12.70 6.70 14.47
CA ARG A 225 -12.98 7.96 13.75
C ARG A 225 -14.43 8.41 13.91
N LEU A 226 -15.40 7.49 14.02
CA LEU A 226 -16.80 7.81 14.27
C LEU A 226 -17.12 8.12 15.75
N GLY A 227 -16.16 7.94 16.66
CA GLY A 227 -16.39 8.05 18.10
C GLY A 227 -17.10 6.84 18.71
N ASP A 228 -17.21 5.72 18.00
CA ASP A 228 -17.70 4.44 18.55
C ASP A 228 -16.57 3.79 19.36
N ILE A 229 -16.46 4.20 20.63
CA ILE A 229 -15.38 3.82 21.53
C ILE A 229 -15.39 2.32 21.81
N ASP A 230 -16.54 1.76 22.15
CA ASP A 230 -16.67 0.35 22.51
C ASP A 230 -16.35 -0.54 21.30
N GLY A 231 -16.94 -0.24 20.14
CA GLY A 231 -16.68 -0.98 18.91
C GLY A 231 -15.21 -0.90 18.48
N ALA A 232 -14.58 0.27 18.63
CA ALA A 232 -13.16 0.44 18.30
C ALA A 232 -12.23 -0.32 19.25
N GLN A 233 -12.54 -0.39 20.56
CA GLN A 233 -11.76 -1.16 21.53
C GLN A 233 -11.87 -2.67 21.26
N THR A 234 -13.08 -3.18 21.01
CA THR A 234 -13.29 -4.59 20.64
C THR A 234 -12.51 -4.94 19.37
N ALA A 235 -12.63 -4.12 18.32
CA ALA A 235 -11.90 -4.33 17.07
C ALA A 235 -10.37 -4.27 17.24
N PHE A 236 -9.87 -3.40 18.13
CA PHE A 236 -8.44 -3.34 18.42
C PHE A 236 -7.96 -4.61 19.14
N ALA A 237 -8.72 -5.13 20.11
CA ALA A 237 -8.39 -6.37 20.80
C ALA A 237 -8.33 -7.57 19.84
N GLU A 238 -9.24 -7.61 18.85
CA GLU A 238 -9.19 -8.59 17.76
C GLU A 238 -7.95 -8.41 16.86
N ALA A 239 -7.54 -7.16 16.61
CA ALA A 239 -6.42 -6.84 15.73
C ALA A 239 -5.04 -7.10 16.34
N ASP A 240 -4.85 -6.83 17.64
CA ASP A 240 -3.53 -6.80 18.29
C ASP A 240 -2.66 -8.06 18.07
N PRO A 241 -3.22 -9.29 18.15
CA PRO A 241 -2.44 -10.52 17.89
C PRO A 241 -1.90 -10.62 16.45
N HIS A 242 -2.49 -9.89 15.50
CA HIS A 242 -2.13 -9.92 14.08
C HIS A 242 -1.17 -8.78 13.69
N LEU A 243 -0.87 -7.83 14.59
CA LEU A 243 0.07 -6.74 14.36
C LEU A 243 1.53 -7.20 14.58
N THR A 244 2.05 -7.98 13.64
CA THR A 244 3.33 -8.70 13.77
C THR A 244 4.59 -7.88 13.50
N GLY A 245 4.49 -6.75 12.78
CA GLY A 245 5.62 -5.85 12.49
C GLY A 245 5.66 -4.64 13.42
N PRO A 246 6.86 -4.09 13.73
CA PRO A 246 6.98 -2.96 14.65
C PRO A 246 6.25 -1.70 14.14
N LYS A 247 6.35 -1.36 12.85
CA LYS A 247 5.62 -0.19 12.30
C LYS A 247 4.09 -0.39 12.30
N PRO A 248 3.52 -1.51 11.80
CA PRO A 248 2.08 -1.77 11.93
C PRO A 248 1.59 -1.73 13.38
N ARG A 249 2.34 -2.31 14.32
CA ARG A 249 2.00 -2.28 15.75
C ARG A 249 1.98 -0.86 16.32
N ALA A 250 2.98 -0.04 16.02
CA ALA A 250 3.02 1.36 16.46
C ALA A 250 1.85 2.18 15.91
N LEU A 251 1.50 2.02 14.62
CA LEU A 251 0.34 2.71 14.04
C LEU A 251 -0.99 2.25 14.67
N GLY A 252 -1.13 0.95 14.95
CA GLY A 252 -2.28 0.41 15.67
C GLY A 252 -2.39 0.97 17.08
N LEU A 253 -1.28 1.06 17.82
CA LEU A 253 -1.23 1.65 19.16
C LEU A 253 -1.61 3.13 19.17
N ILE A 254 -1.19 3.91 18.16
CA ILE A 254 -1.61 5.31 18.03
C ILE A 254 -3.12 5.42 17.82
N ALA A 255 -3.69 4.60 16.94
CA ALA A 255 -5.13 4.58 16.72
C ALA A 255 -5.89 4.21 18.01
N HIS A 256 -5.41 3.21 18.74
CA HIS A 256 -5.98 2.82 20.02
C HIS A 256 -5.85 3.90 21.09
N ALA A 257 -4.71 4.60 21.15
CA ALA A 257 -4.48 5.68 22.10
C ALA A 257 -5.51 6.81 21.94
N ARG A 258 -5.88 7.16 20.70
CA ARG A 258 -6.92 8.16 20.42
C ARG A 258 -8.28 7.72 20.99
N VAL A 259 -8.61 6.44 20.88
CA VAL A 259 -9.83 5.85 21.46
C VAL A 259 -9.77 5.86 22.99
N LEU A 260 -8.62 5.53 23.59
CA LEU A 260 -8.41 5.59 25.04
C LEU A 260 -8.62 7.00 25.61
N VAL A 261 -8.05 8.02 24.96
CA VAL A 261 -8.24 9.42 25.36
C VAL A 261 -9.70 9.82 25.28
N ALA A 262 -10.39 9.46 24.19
CA ALA A 262 -11.82 9.75 24.05
C ALA A 262 -12.68 9.01 25.10
N ALA A 263 -12.19 7.89 25.63
CA ALA A 263 -12.79 7.17 26.76
C ALA A 263 -12.40 7.74 28.14
N GLY A 264 -11.66 8.85 28.22
CA GLY A 264 -11.17 9.44 29.47
C GLY A 264 -9.93 8.77 30.06
N ARG A 265 -9.29 7.83 29.35
CA ARG A 265 -8.11 7.05 29.78
C ARG A 265 -6.81 7.66 29.23
N LEU A 266 -6.57 8.93 29.57
CA LEU A 266 -5.45 9.71 29.02
C LEU A 266 -4.08 9.08 29.29
N GLU A 267 -3.83 8.66 30.53
CA GLU A 267 -2.54 8.08 30.94
C GLU A 267 -2.20 6.84 30.09
N GLU A 268 -3.16 5.93 29.92
CA GLU A 268 -2.98 4.71 29.13
C GLU A 268 -2.76 5.02 27.64
N GLY A 269 -3.48 6.01 27.10
CA GLY A 269 -3.23 6.52 25.76
C GLY A 269 -1.80 7.04 25.59
N CYS A 270 -1.31 7.83 26.55
CA CYS A 270 0.04 8.37 26.51
C CYS A 270 1.14 7.28 26.63
N VAL A 271 0.90 6.21 27.37
CA VAL A 271 1.82 5.04 27.40
C VAL A 271 1.93 4.39 26.02
N ALA A 272 0.80 4.17 25.34
CA ALA A 272 0.78 3.62 23.98
C ALA A 272 1.48 4.53 22.96
N ILE A 273 1.31 5.85 23.10
CA ILE A 273 1.99 6.85 22.26
C ILE A 273 3.50 6.86 22.51
N GLN A 274 3.95 6.78 23.76
CA GLN A 274 5.37 6.72 24.08
C GLN A 274 6.03 5.46 23.49
N ALA A 275 5.35 4.32 23.52
CA ALA A 275 5.83 3.10 22.87
C ALA A 275 5.95 3.29 21.34
N SER A 276 4.96 3.90 20.72
CA SER A 276 4.94 4.18 19.29
C SER A 276 6.04 5.15 18.88
N LEU A 277 6.28 6.21 19.67
CA LEU A 277 7.34 7.18 19.44
C LEU A 277 8.73 6.52 19.43
N ARG A 278 9.03 5.64 20.39
CA ARG A 278 10.30 4.90 20.42
C ARG A 278 10.50 4.09 19.14
N THR A 279 9.45 3.42 18.66
CA THR A 279 9.50 2.69 17.38
C THR A 279 9.73 3.63 16.20
N GLY A 280 9.04 4.77 16.15
CA GLY A 280 9.19 5.78 15.11
C GLY A 280 10.62 6.33 15.04
N GLN A 281 11.21 6.68 16.19
CA GLN A 281 12.59 7.17 16.30
C GLN A 281 13.61 6.08 15.93
N HIS A 282 13.44 4.85 16.44
CA HIS A 282 14.36 3.74 16.16
C HIS A 282 14.39 3.34 14.68
N LEU A 283 13.23 3.36 14.02
CA LEU A 283 13.09 2.96 12.61
C LEU A 283 13.11 4.14 11.63
N GLY A 284 13.37 5.37 12.10
CA GLY A 284 13.35 6.57 11.25
C GLY A 284 12.01 6.77 10.52
N SER A 285 10.88 6.35 11.10
CA SER A 285 9.56 6.53 10.50
C SER A 285 9.01 7.90 10.88
N ARG A 286 9.14 8.86 9.96
CA ARG A 286 8.56 10.20 10.10
C ARG A 286 7.04 10.15 10.17
N ARG A 287 6.40 9.22 9.45
CA ARG A 287 4.96 9.01 9.54
C ARG A 287 4.49 8.75 10.98
N ILE A 288 5.16 7.85 11.69
CA ILE A 288 4.83 7.56 13.09
C ILE A 288 5.09 8.79 13.98
N VAL A 289 6.21 9.48 13.78
CA VAL A 289 6.55 10.69 14.56
C VAL A 289 5.51 11.79 14.35
N ASN A 290 5.09 12.07 13.12
CA ASN A 290 4.09 13.09 12.82
C ASN A 290 2.72 12.75 13.44
N GLU A 291 2.33 11.47 13.45
CA GLU A 291 1.09 11.04 14.12
C GLU A 291 1.15 11.21 15.65
N VAL A 292 2.33 11.02 16.24
CA VAL A 292 2.58 11.31 17.67
C VAL A 292 2.50 12.82 17.93
N GLU A 293 3.10 13.64 17.08
CA GLU A 293 3.01 15.11 17.17
C GLU A 293 1.55 15.57 17.12
N GLN A 294 0.77 15.07 16.14
CA GLN A 294 -0.65 15.38 16.05
C GLN A 294 -1.43 14.92 17.28
N PHE A 295 -1.12 13.74 17.84
CA PHE A 295 -1.75 13.28 19.07
C PHE A 295 -1.49 14.25 20.24
N ILE A 296 -0.27 14.77 20.36
CA ILE A 296 0.10 15.72 21.43
C ILE A 296 -0.65 17.04 21.28
N GLU A 297 -0.87 17.50 20.04
CA GLU A 297 -1.69 18.68 19.75
C GLU A 297 -3.16 18.49 20.13
N ASP A 298 -3.67 17.26 20.02
CA ASP A 298 -5.08 16.93 20.26
C ASP A 298 -5.43 16.76 21.75
N ILE A 299 -4.44 16.56 22.64
CA ILE A 299 -4.64 16.40 24.09
C ILE A 299 -4.47 17.74 24.84
N PRO A 300 -5.01 17.88 26.08
CA PRO A 300 -4.88 19.12 26.83
C PRO A 300 -3.42 19.55 27.06
N SER A 301 -3.00 20.67 26.47
CA SER A 301 -1.61 21.17 26.46
C SER A 301 -1.00 21.44 27.86
N GLY A 302 -1.85 21.63 28.87
CA GLY A 302 -1.44 21.82 30.27
C GLY A 302 -1.19 20.54 31.06
N SER A 303 -1.42 19.36 30.48
CA SER A 303 -1.28 18.08 31.18
C SER A 303 0.18 17.69 31.44
N SER A 304 0.43 16.91 32.49
CA SER A 304 1.76 16.33 32.76
C SER A 304 2.21 15.44 31.61
N GLU A 305 1.25 14.74 31.02
CA GLU A 305 1.45 13.77 29.95
C GLU A 305 1.90 14.47 28.67
N ALA A 306 1.24 15.57 28.27
CA ALA A 306 1.62 16.37 27.10
C ALA A 306 3.05 16.90 27.23
N ARG A 307 3.43 17.42 28.41
CA ARG A 307 4.81 17.85 28.69
C ARG A 307 5.82 16.71 28.62
N SER A 308 5.46 15.53 29.13
CA SER A 308 6.31 14.34 29.10
C SER A 308 6.57 13.86 27.67
N LEU A 309 5.50 13.74 26.87
CA LEU A 309 5.60 13.34 25.46
C LEU A 309 6.38 14.36 24.62
N THR A 310 6.20 15.66 24.87
CA THR A 310 6.95 16.72 24.19
C THR A 310 8.45 16.65 24.49
N ARG A 311 8.83 16.35 25.74
CA ARG A 311 10.25 16.13 26.10
C ARG A 311 10.82 14.88 25.42
N ALA A 312 10.06 13.78 25.42
CA ALA A 312 10.45 12.55 24.76
C ALA A 312 10.65 12.72 23.23
N LEU A 313 9.83 13.56 22.57
CA LEU A 313 10.01 13.92 21.16
C LEU A 313 11.36 14.61 20.90
N LYS A 314 11.80 15.47 21.83
CA LYS A 314 13.08 16.18 21.76
C LYS A 314 14.29 15.33 22.14
N GLY A 315 14.07 14.11 22.63
CA GLY A 315 15.14 13.26 23.18
C GLY A 315 15.61 13.70 24.57
N GLU A 316 14.84 14.55 25.25
CA GLU A 316 15.08 14.98 26.62
C GLU A 316 14.38 13.98 27.55
N VAL A 317 15.14 13.02 28.11
CA VAL A 317 14.62 12.08 29.13
C VAL A 317 14.89 12.63 30.52
#